data_AF-A0A7X4Z702-F1
#
_entry.id   AF-A0A7X4Z702-F1
#
_cell.length_a   1.000
_cell.length_b   1.000
_cell.length_c   1.000
_cell.angle_alpha   90.00
_cell.angle_beta   90.00
_cell.angle_gamma   90.00
#
_symmetry.space_group_name_H-M   'P 1'
#
loop_
_entity.id
_entity.type
_entity.pdbx_description
1 polymer ?
#
loop_
_entity_poly.entity_id
_entity_poly.type
_entity_poly.pdbx_seq_one_letter_code
_entity_poly.pdbx_strand_id
1 'polypeptide(L)' 'MGIYPNAYYNYRKDRIAGYYARKEQIKDKILTIYHEYSGNPGYRMIRVYLLQANISLSNTTTLKYMQE' A
#
# COMPACT_ATOMS: atom_id res chain seq x y z
N MET A 1 12.09 -32.75 13.65
CA MET A 1 11.59 -31.90 12.54
C MET A 1 12.00 -30.48 12.85
N GLY A 2 13.09 -30.02 12.25
CA GLY A 2 13.75 -28.76 12.61
C GLY A 2 13.51 -27.69 11.56
N ILE A 3 13.28 -26.47 12.03
CA ILE A 3 13.32 -25.26 11.21
C ILE A 3 14.70 -25.21 10.54
N TYR A 4 14.75 -25.07 9.21
CA TYR A 4 16.03 -24.94 8.49
C TYR A 4 16.84 -23.76 9.05
N PRO A 5 18.18 -23.83 9.12
CA PRO A 5 19.01 -22.75 9.69
C PRO A 5 18.72 -21.37 9.10
N ASN A 6 18.36 -21.31 7.81
CA ASN A 6 18.06 -20.07 7.09
C ASN A 6 16.55 -19.69 7.08
N ALA A 7 15.68 -20.49 7.69
CA ALA A 7 14.24 -20.28 7.62
C ALA A 7 13.79 -18.95 8.24
N TYR A 8 14.46 -18.49 9.30
CA TYR A 8 14.19 -17.18 9.89
C TYR A 8 14.43 -16.03 8.90
N TYR A 9 15.58 -16.04 8.22
CA TYR A 9 15.94 -15.01 7.25
C TYR A 9 15.06 -15.07 6.00
N ASN A 10 14.73 -16.27 5.52
CA ASN A 10 13.79 -16.44 4.40
C ASN A 10 12.39 -15.89 4.75
N TYR A 11 11.84 -16.25 5.91
CA TYR A 11 10.56 -15.72 6.37
C TYR A 11 10.55 -14.18 6.48
N ARG A 12 11.63 -13.60 7.04
CA ARG A 12 11.76 -12.15 7.15
C ARG A 12 11.83 -11.50 5.76
N LYS A 13 12.59 -12.07 4.83
CA LYS A 13 12.72 -11.60 3.44
C LYS A 13 11.38 -11.61 2.74
N ASP A 14 10.63 -12.71 2.82
CA ASP A 14 9.34 -12.86 2.15
C ASP A 14 8.30 -11.88 2.71
N ARG A 15 8.29 -11.64 4.03
CA ARG A 15 7.43 -10.60 4.62
C ARG A 15 7.77 -9.20 4.13
N ILE A 16 9.05 -8.87 4.01
CA ILE A 16 9.49 -7.56 3.50
C ILE A 16 9.07 -7.40 2.03
N ALA A 17 9.26 -8.44 1.22
CA ALA A 17 8.82 -8.44 -0.18
C ALA A 17 7.29 -8.27 -0.30
N GLY A 18 6.52 -9.00 0.51
CA GLY A 18 5.06 -8.86 0.55
C GLY A 18 4.59 -7.47 0.99
N TYR A 19 5.30 -6.83 1.94
CA TYR A 19 5.02 -5.45 2.32
C TYR A 19 5.25 -4.47 1.17
N TYR A 20 6.37 -4.58 0.45
CA TYR A 20 6.65 -3.71 -0.69
C TYR A 20 5.68 -3.91 -1.84
N ALA A 21 5.35 -5.15 -2.18
CA ALA A 21 4.35 -5.46 -3.20
C ALA A 21 2.98 -4.86 -2.86
N ARG A 22 2.52 -5.01 -1.60
CA ARG A 22 1.28 -4.39 -1.14
C ARG A 22 1.34 -2.87 -1.19
N LYS A 23 2.49 -2.27 -0.85
CA LYS A 23 2.69 -0.82 -0.91
C LYS A 23 2.55 -0.32 -2.34
N GLU A 24 3.18 -0.98 -3.32
CA GLU A 24 3.07 -0.61 -4.74
C GLU A 24 1.63 -0.74 -5.25
N GLN A 25 0.95 -1.85 -4.96
CA GLN A 25 -0.46 -2.03 -5.33
C GLN A 25 -1.37 -0.91 -4.82
N ILE A 26 -1.12 -0.42 -3.60
CA ILE A 26 -1.88 0.69 -3.03
C ILE A 26 -1.57 1.99 -3.77
N LYS A 27 -0.30 2.25 -4.10
CA LYS A 27 0.10 3.44 -4.89
C LYS A 27 -0.52 3.44 -6.28
N ASP A 28 -0.50 2.31 -6.97
CA ASP A 28 -1.13 2.17 -8.28
C ASP A 28 -2.64 2.45 -8.21
N LYS A 29 -3.29 1.98 -7.14
CA LYS A 29 -4.71 2.26 -6.91
C LYS A 29 -4.98 3.74 -6.62
N ILE A 30 -4.11 4.40 -5.85
CA ILE A 30 -4.16 5.84 -5.62
C ILE A 30 -4.04 6.60 -6.94
N LEU A 31 -3.08 6.24 -7.80
CA LEU A 31 -2.90 6.86 -9.12
C LEU A 31 -4.11 6.62 -10.02
N THR A 32 -4.66 5.40 -10.01
CA THR A 32 -5.87 5.05 -10.78
C THR A 32 -7.02 5.98 -10.40
N ILE A 33 -7.31 6.11 -9.10
CA ILE A 33 -8.35 7.02 -8.59
C ILE A 33 -8.02 8.47 -8.97
N TYR A 34 -6.76 8.89 -8.81
CA TYR A 34 -6.36 10.27 -9.13
C TYR A 34 -6.63 10.61 -10.60
N HIS A 35 -6.30 9.71 -11.52
CA HIS A 35 -6.54 9.91 -12.95
C HIS A 35 -8.01 9.77 -13.35
N GLU A 36 -8.77 8.87 -12.71
CA GLU A 36 -10.21 8.68 -12.95
C GLU A 36 -11.02 9.96 -12.69
N TYR A 37 -10.63 10.74 -11.68
CA TYR A 37 -11.29 12.00 -11.31
C TYR A 37 -10.49 13.25 -11.76
N SER A 38 -9.73 13.14 -12.85
CA SER A 38 -9.01 14.25 -13.50
C SER A 38 -8.05 15.02 -12.59
N GLY A 39 -7.50 14.39 -11.56
CA GLY A 39 -6.52 14.98 -10.63
C GLY A 39 -7.11 15.95 -9.59
N ASN A 40 -8.43 16.04 -9.48
CA ASN A 40 -9.09 16.89 -8.48
C ASN A 40 -9.07 16.32 -7.03
N PRO A 41 -9.06 14.98 -6.79
CA PRO A 41 -9.10 14.45 -5.42
C PRO A 41 -7.78 14.69 -4.66
N GLY A 42 -7.87 15.39 -3.52
CA GLY A 42 -6.81 15.39 -2.51
C GLY A 42 -6.76 14.12 -1.66
N TYR A 43 -5.73 14.00 -0.81
CA TYR A 43 -5.48 12.78 -0.01
C TYR A 43 -6.64 12.35 0.90
N ARG A 44 -7.46 13.29 1.39
CA ARG A 44 -8.63 12.98 2.22
C ARG A 44 -9.72 12.25 1.42
N MET A 45 -9.96 12.67 0.18
CA MET A 45 -10.92 12.03 -0.71
C MET A 45 -10.41 10.67 -1.17
N ILE A 46 -9.13 10.58 -1.55
CA ILE A 46 -8.48 9.31 -1.89
C ILE A 46 -8.60 8.30 -0.76
N ARG A 47 -8.42 8.72 0.50
CA ARG A 47 -8.64 7.82 1.65
C ARG A 47 -10.05 7.25 1.72
N VAL A 48 -11.08 8.05 1.41
CA VAL A 48 -12.48 7.57 1.38
C VAL A 48 -12.67 6.52 0.29
N TYR A 49 -12.13 6.75 -0.91
CA TYR A 49 -12.18 5.78 -2.00
C TYR A 49 -11.41 4.49 -1.68
N LEU A 50 -10.26 4.60 -1.00
CA LEU A 50 -9.52 3.43 -0.53
C LEU A 50 -10.31 2.64 0.52
N LEU A 51 -11.01 3.32 1.44
CA LEU A 51 -11.88 2.67 2.41
C LEU A 51 -13.03 1.91 1.74
N GLN A 52 -13.64 2.49 0.70
CA GLN A 52 -14.66 1.80 -0.13
C GLN A 52 -14.08 0.56 -0.82
N ALA A 53 -12.79 0.58 -1.16
CA ALA A 53 -12.05 -0.55 -1.70
C ALA A 53 -11.50 -1.52 -0.63
N ASN A 54 -11.96 -1.43 0.63
CA ASN A 54 -11.49 -2.23 1.78
C ASN A 54 -10.00 -2.04 2.12
N ILE A 55 -9.42 -0.90 1.76
CA ILE A 55 -8.04 -0.52 2.11
C ILE A 55 -8.10 0.59 3.16
N SER A 56 -7.88 0.22 4.42
CA SER A 56 -7.78 1.18 5.52
C SER A 56 -6.36 1.75 5.64
N LEU A 57 -6.24 3.07 5.51
CA LEU A 57 -5.01 3.83 5.74
C LEU A 57 -5.28 5.03 6.64
N SER A 58 -4.24 5.50 7.32
CA SER A 58 -4.27 6.79 8.01
C SER A 58 -4.14 7.94 7.00
N ASN A 59 -4.61 9.13 7.39
CA ASN A 59 -4.46 10.34 6.59
C ASN A 59 -3.00 10.62 6.21
N THR A 60 -2.07 10.42 7.16
CA THR A 60 -0.65 10.67 6.96
C THR A 60 -0.02 9.67 6.00
N THR A 61 -0.42 8.40 6.06
CA THR A 61 0.07 7.37 5.12
C THR A 61 -0.48 7.61 3.71
N THR A 62 -1.75 7.96 3.57
CA THR A 62 -2.32 8.30 2.26
C THR A 62 -1.61 9.51 1.64
N LEU A 63 -1.36 10.56 2.41
CA LEU A 63 -0.59 11.73 1.95
C LEU A 63 0.82 11.32 1.51
N LYS A 64 1.53 10.55 2.34
CA LYS A 64 2.87 10.05 2.03
C LYS A 64 2.89 9.26 0.72
N TYR A 65 1.94 8.36 0.52
CA TYR A 65 1.89 7.53 -0.70
C TYR A 65 1.55 8.31 -1.96
N MET A 66 0.84 9.44 -1.85
CA MET A 66 0.62 10.34 -2.98
C MET A 66 1.83 11.18 -3.36
N GLN A 67 2.71 11.47 -2.40
CA GLN A 67 3.89 12.33 -2.59
C GLN A 67 5.16 11.57 -3.00
N GLU A 68 5.21 10.27 -2.71
CA GLU A 68 6.32 9.38 -3.09
C GLU A 68 6.16 8.81 -4.50
#